data_AF-A0A955WI56-F1
#
_entry.id   AF-A0A955WI56-F1
#
_cell.length_a   1.000
_cell.length_b   1.000
_cell.length_c   1.000
_cell.angle_alpha   90.00
_cell.angle_beta   90.00
_cell.angle_gamma   90.00
#
_symmetry.space_group_name_H-M   'P 1'
#
loop_
_entity.id
_entity.type
_entity.pdbx_description
1 polymer ?
#
loop_
_entity_poly.entity_id
_entity_poly.type
_entity_poly.pdbx_seq_one_letter_code
_entity_poly.pdbx_strand_id
1 'polypeptide(L)'
;MAGWILPAALAAVALLGCDDDDDGGAIAVDMGAGGEGGQGGEGGQGGEGGQGGEGGQGGEGGAGPVAPIDVRGAYVDGFDTPHDVRPDAWQQGADMPSVATFTYVDNANHFAVGQNGAADPFNPELWSRFDWTFADGQLWYCQSAYDAATEADARAASADASAPATAGCGGFQWSALRPATPPSIVGAYDDGFGAQTIDALTWVQGEGDMASVFIFTEVDDAAGFAVARNTDANPFNPGAWSRFDWAEVGGQLWFCQSAYDAPDAATARAAMADSTDPATGGCSDFPWSMLTPR
;
A
#
# COMPACT_ATOMS: atom_id res chain seq x y z
N MET A 1 -55.30 28.29 -7.26
CA MET A 1 -56.14 27.26 -6.60
C MET A 1 -56.71 26.35 -7.68
N ALA A 2 -56.57 25.03 -7.50
CA ALA A 2 -57.14 23.92 -8.30
C ALA A 2 -56.78 23.91 -9.80
N GLY A 3 -56.18 22.89 -10.38
CA GLY A 3 -56.24 21.45 -10.12
C GLY A 3 -56.77 20.78 -11.39
N TRP A 4 -55.93 20.04 -12.12
CA TRP A 4 -56.35 19.20 -13.24
C TRP A 4 -55.68 17.83 -13.10
N ILE A 5 -56.52 16.84 -12.88
CA ILE A 5 -56.25 15.39 -12.92
C ILE A 5 -56.69 14.91 -14.30
N LEU A 6 -55.93 14.00 -14.93
CA LEU A 6 -56.37 13.04 -15.97
C LEU A 6 -55.29 11.92 -16.05
N PRO A 7 -55.60 10.72 -16.61
CA PRO A 7 -55.58 9.47 -15.84
C PRO A 7 -54.64 8.38 -16.40
N ALA A 8 -54.63 7.26 -15.68
CA ALA A 8 -53.90 6.02 -15.90
C ALA A 8 -54.14 5.36 -17.28
N ALA A 9 -53.11 4.64 -17.75
CA ALA A 9 -53.25 3.51 -18.66
C ALA A 9 -52.56 2.28 -18.07
N LEU A 10 -53.37 1.23 -17.95
CA LEU A 10 -53.13 -0.11 -17.44
C LEU A 10 -52.56 -0.98 -18.57
N ALA A 11 -51.56 -1.82 -18.29
CA ALA A 11 -51.29 -3.00 -19.11
C ALA A 11 -50.76 -4.13 -18.22
N ALA A 12 -51.63 -5.11 -17.98
CA ALA A 12 -51.31 -6.43 -17.45
C ALA A 12 -50.81 -7.33 -18.58
N VAL A 13 -49.84 -8.21 -18.28
CA VAL A 13 -49.71 -9.50 -18.96
C VAL A 13 -49.46 -10.56 -17.90
N ALA A 14 -50.25 -11.63 -18.00
CA ALA A 14 -50.38 -12.71 -17.06
C ALA A 14 -49.42 -13.88 -17.34
N LEU A 15 -49.07 -14.54 -16.23
CA LEU A 15 -48.80 -15.96 -15.99
C LEU A 15 -48.90 -16.95 -17.16
N LEU A 16 -47.92 -17.85 -17.21
CA LEU A 16 -48.11 -19.29 -17.40
C LEU A 16 -46.99 -20.05 -16.67
N GLY A 17 -47.38 -20.92 -15.75
CA GLY A 17 -46.52 -21.90 -15.10
C GLY A 17 -46.70 -23.31 -15.69
N CYS A 18 -45.99 -24.26 -15.08
CA CYS A 18 -46.21 -25.72 -14.93
C CYS A 18 -44.84 -26.30 -14.50
N ASP A 19 -44.74 -26.91 -13.31
CA ASP A 19 -44.81 -28.38 -13.04
C ASP A 19 -43.59 -29.13 -13.61
N ASP A 20 -43.06 -30.22 -13.08
CA ASP A 20 -43.00 -30.93 -11.80
C ASP A 20 -41.94 -32.04 -12.07
N ASP A 21 -41.29 -32.55 -11.01
CA ASP A 21 -40.65 -33.87 -10.84
C ASP A 21 -40.44 -34.81 -12.06
N ASP A 22 -39.20 -35.32 -12.26
CA ASP A 22 -38.87 -36.76 -12.04
C ASP A 22 -37.48 -37.19 -12.59
N ASP A 23 -36.86 -38.04 -11.77
CA ASP A 23 -36.00 -39.20 -12.09
C ASP A 23 -34.70 -39.12 -12.92
N GLY A 24 -33.62 -39.51 -12.23
CA GLY A 24 -32.97 -40.79 -12.52
C GLY A 24 -32.06 -40.89 -13.75
N GLY A 25 -30.74 -40.75 -13.53
CA GLY A 25 -29.74 -41.07 -14.54
C GLY A 25 -28.36 -41.32 -13.95
N ALA A 26 -28.12 -42.53 -13.47
CA ALA A 26 -26.78 -43.03 -13.17
C ALA A 26 -25.93 -43.03 -14.45
N ILE A 27 -24.76 -42.40 -14.41
CA ILE A 27 -23.69 -42.66 -15.38
C ILE A 27 -22.47 -43.11 -14.58
N ALA A 28 -22.22 -44.41 -14.68
CA ALA A 28 -20.96 -45.02 -14.32
C ALA A 28 -19.89 -44.66 -15.37
N VAL A 29 -18.74 -44.20 -14.90
CA VAL A 29 -17.44 -44.26 -15.61
C VAL A 29 -16.40 -44.39 -14.50
N ASP A 30 -16.13 -45.62 -14.12
CA ASP A 30 -15.01 -46.46 -14.60
C ASP A 30 -13.75 -46.22 -13.76
N MET A 31 -13.47 -47.24 -12.93
CA MET A 31 -12.24 -47.38 -12.17
C MET A 31 -11.27 -48.24 -13.00
N GLY A 32 -10.13 -47.67 -13.37
CA GLY A 32 -8.90 -48.41 -13.70
C GLY A 32 -7.72 -47.56 -13.24
N ALA A 33 -6.98 -47.88 -12.18
CA ALA A 33 -6.07 -49.02 -12.00
C ALA A 33 -4.98 -49.08 -13.09
N GLY A 34 -3.73 -48.78 -12.72
CA GLY A 34 -2.56 -49.27 -13.46
C GLY A 34 -1.28 -48.44 -13.40
N GLY A 35 -0.28 -48.98 -12.69
CA GLY A 35 1.16 -48.93 -13.05
C GLY A 35 1.94 -47.70 -12.56
N GLU A 36 2.83 -47.79 -11.58
CA GLU A 36 4.16 -48.46 -11.52
C GLU A 36 5.31 -47.74 -12.26
N GLY A 37 6.36 -47.42 -11.50
CA GLY A 37 7.75 -47.27 -11.94
C GLY A 37 8.16 -45.86 -12.37
N GLY A 38 9.26 -45.26 -11.91
CA GLY A 38 10.34 -45.72 -11.04
C GLY A 38 11.55 -44.78 -11.19
N GLN A 39 12.44 -44.82 -10.18
CA GLN A 39 13.89 -44.53 -10.21
C GLN A 39 14.32 -43.10 -10.63
N GLY A 40 15.25 -42.40 -9.98
CA GLY A 40 16.34 -42.76 -9.07
C GLY A 40 17.43 -41.68 -9.30
N GLY A 41 18.11 -41.24 -8.24
CA GLY A 41 19.17 -40.24 -8.38
C GLY A 41 19.77 -39.82 -7.03
N GLU A 42 20.53 -40.73 -6.42
CA GLU A 42 21.50 -40.40 -5.37
C GLU A 42 22.83 -39.95 -5.98
N GLY A 43 23.57 -39.10 -5.25
CA GLY A 43 25.01 -38.85 -5.41
C GLY A 43 25.34 -37.36 -5.51
N GLY A 44 26.18 -36.75 -4.66
CA GLY A 44 27.11 -37.34 -3.71
C GLY A 44 27.74 -36.31 -2.76
N GLN A 45 28.49 -36.88 -1.83
CA GLN A 45 29.18 -36.25 -0.71
C GLN A 45 30.49 -35.56 -1.13
N GLY A 46 30.93 -34.60 -0.31
CA GLY A 46 32.32 -34.55 0.17
C GLY A 46 33.20 -33.44 -0.37
N GLY A 47 33.66 -32.56 0.53
CA GLY A 47 34.74 -31.61 0.25
C GLY A 47 35.03 -30.67 1.41
N GLU A 48 35.61 -31.18 2.50
CA GLU A 48 36.28 -30.37 3.51
C GLU A 48 37.60 -29.79 2.97
N GLY A 49 37.94 -28.57 3.42
CA GLY A 49 39.32 -28.15 3.64
C GLY A 49 39.77 -26.89 2.89
N GLY A 50 40.12 -25.84 3.64
CA GLY A 50 40.91 -24.73 3.11
C GLY A 50 40.85 -23.44 3.91
N GLN A 51 41.63 -23.37 5.01
CA GLN A 51 41.91 -22.15 5.77
C GLN A 51 42.76 -21.14 4.98
N GLY A 52 42.55 -19.85 5.26
CA GLY A 52 43.63 -18.86 5.39
C GLY A 52 43.67 -17.75 4.34
N GLY A 53 43.40 -16.51 4.78
CA GLY A 53 43.66 -15.31 3.98
C GLY A 53 43.02 -14.05 4.57
N GLU A 54 43.61 -13.55 5.66
CA GLU A 54 43.31 -12.27 6.30
C GLU A 54 43.41 -11.06 5.34
N GLY A 55 42.58 -10.03 5.62
CA GLY A 55 43.00 -8.64 5.41
C GLY A 55 41.99 -7.75 4.68
N GLY A 56 41.20 -7.00 5.45
CA GLY A 56 40.36 -5.90 4.95
C GLY A 56 39.27 -5.53 5.94
N GLN A 57 39.62 -5.23 7.19
CA GLN A 57 39.48 -3.88 7.75
C GLN A 57 38.16 -3.17 7.41
N GLY A 58 37.28 -3.14 8.42
CA GLY A 58 36.93 -1.86 9.00
C GLY A 58 35.70 -1.19 8.42
N GLY A 59 34.55 -1.71 8.84
CA GLY A 59 33.27 -1.02 8.74
C GLY A 59 32.28 -1.58 9.73
N GLU A 60 32.65 -1.68 11.01
CA GLU A 60 31.65 -1.67 12.09
C GLU A 60 31.00 -0.27 12.09
N GLY A 61 30.14 -0.04 11.11
CA GLY A 61 29.26 1.10 11.04
C GLY A 61 28.21 0.89 12.10
N GLY A 62 28.36 1.57 13.23
CA GLY A 62 27.49 1.45 14.39
C GLY A 62 26.02 1.51 14.00
N ALA A 63 25.23 0.63 14.64
CA ALA A 63 23.78 0.61 14.59
C ALA A 63 23.21 1.93 15.15
N GLY A 64 23.22 2.97 14.32
CA GLY A 64 22.21 4.02 14.40
C GLY A 64 20.86 3.45 13.95
N PRO A 65 19.74 4.07 14.35
CA PRO A 65 18.45 3.71 13.78
C PRO A 65 18.52 3.87 12.25
N VAL A 66 18.12 2.82 11.54
CA VAL A 66 17.95 2.87 10.08
C VAL A 66 16.88 3.92 9.78
N ALA A 67 17.08 4.74 8.75
CA ALA A 67 16.08 5.72 8.36
C ALA A 67 14.75 5.01 8.04
N PRO A 68 13.60 5.55 8.46
CA PRO A 68 12.32 4.93 8.15
C PRO A 68 12.06 5.02 6.66
N ILE A 69 11.62 3.95 6.00
CA ILE A 69 11.29 3.96 4.58
C ILE A 69 10.20 4.99 4.26
N ASP A 70 10.27 5.63 3.10
CA ASP A 70 9.31 6.69 2.75
C ASP A 70 7.98 6.14 2.24
N VAL A 71 8.02 5.01 1.53
CA VAL A 71 6.85 4.45 0.82
C VAL A 71 6.05 3.49 1.67
N ARG A 72 6.03 3.77 2.97
CA ARG A 72 5.22 3.02 3.91
C ARG A 72 3.78 3.02 3.43
N GLY A 73 3.11 1.92 3.61
CA GLY A 73 1.74 1.80 3.14
C GLY A 73 1.42 0.35 2.84
N ALA A 74 0.12 0.11 2.74
CA ALA A 74 -0.40 -1.14 2.26
C ALA A 74 -0.71 -1.00 0.79
N TYR A 75 -0.32 -2.01 0.05
CA TYR A 75 -0.49 -2.00 -1.38
C TYR A 75 -0.94 -3.37 -1.84
N VAL A 76 -1.69 -3.36 -2.92
CA VAL A 76 -1.95 -4.56 -3.70
C VAL A 76 -1.15 -4.44 -4.97
N ASP A 77 -0.47 -5.52 -5.32
CA ASP A 77 0.25 -5.55 -6.58
C ASP A 77 -0.63 -5.96 -7.77
N GLY A 78 -0.02 -6.04 -8.95
CA GLY A 78 -0.72 -6.43 -10.18
C GLY A 78 -1.31 -7.84 -10.18
N PHE A 79 -0.91 -8.68 -9.22
CA PHE A 79 -1.38 -10.05 -9.05
C PHE A 79 -2.30 -10.18 -7.83
N ASP A 80 -2.70 -9.05 -7.26
CA ASP A 80 -3.41 -8.94 -6.00
C ASP A 80 -2.63 -9.58 -4.84
N THR A 81 -1.30 -9.68 -4.99
CA THR A 81 -0.39 -10.02 -3.92
C THR A 81 -0.33 -8.84 -2.98
N PRO A 82 -0.57 -9.06 -1.68
CA PRO A 82 -0.49 -8.00 -0.71
C PRO A 82 0.97 -7.65 -0.38
N HIS A 83 1.19 -6.35 -0.18
CA HIS A 83 2.43 -5.77 0.31
C HIS A 83 2.18 -4.93 1.54
N ASP A 84 3.04 -5.15 2.53
CA ASP A 84 3.13 -4.30 3.70
C ASP A 84 4.55 -3.74 3.78
N VAL A 85 4.65 -2.43 3.59
CA VAL A 85 5.90 -1.67 3.64
C VAL A 85 5.95 -0.91 4.96
N ARG A 86 6.78 -1.38 5.88
CA ARG A 86 6.98 -0.82 7.22
C ARG A 86 8.24 0.05 7.27
N PRO A 87 8.36 0.98 8.24
CA PRO A 87 9.55 1.84 8.37
C PRO A 87 10.89 1.10 8.25
N ASP A 88 10.96 -0.12 8.79
CA ASP A 88 12.16 -0.92 8.94
C ASP A 88 12.04 -2.33 8.34
N ALA A 89 11.02 -2.64 7.54
CA ALA A 89 10.90 -3.96 6.91
C ALA A 89 9.93 -4.00 5.72
N TRP A 90 10.09 -4.99 4.85
CA TRP A 90 9.16 -5.30 3.77
C TRP A 90 8.63 -6.72 3.92
N GLN A 91 7.31 -6.89 3.85
CA GLN A 91 6.66 -8.20 3.83
C GLN A 91 5.84 -8.35 2.54
N GLN A 92 5.80 -9.57 2.02
CA GLN A 92 5.00 -9.91 0.85
C GLN A 92 4.40 -11.32 0.94
N GLY A 93 3.23 -11.49 0.31
CA GLY A 93 2.51 -12.77 0.26
C GLY A 93 1.49 -12.97 1.40
N ALA A 94 0.56 -13.91 1.20
CA ALA A 94 -0.57 -14.16 2.11
C ALA A 94 -0.40 -15.43 2.97
N ASP A 95 -0.36 -16.62 2.36
CA ASP A 95 -0.38 -17.91 3.09
C ASP A 95 0.99 -18.36 3.62
N MET A 96 2.05 -17.96 2.92
CA MET A 96 3.45 -18.28 3.21
C MET A 96 4.28 -17.02 3.07
N PRO A 97 4.12 -16.03 3.98
CA PRO A 97 4.73 -14.72 3.85
C PRO A 97 6.24 -14.80 4.01
N SER A 98 6.94 -13.95 3.26
CA SER A 98 8.37 -13.67 3.45
C SER A 98 8.54 -12.28 4.03
N VAL A 99 9.52 -12.13 4.92
CA VAL A 99 9.78 -10.88 5.64
C VAL A 99 11.26 -10.58 5.61
N ALA A 100 11.60 -9.41 5.10
CA ALA A 100 12.94 -8.88 5.16
C ALA A 100 13.03 -7.70 6.14
N THR A 101 13.92 -7.82 7.13
CA THR A 101 14.16 -6.79 8.14
C THR A 101 15.26 -5.85 7.66
N PHE A 102 14.94 -4.57 7.47
CA PHE A 102 15.85 -3.58 6.92
C PHE A 102 17.02 -3.31 7.87
N THR A 103 18.22 -3.48 7.35
CA THR A 103 19.46 -3.00 7.97
C THR A 103 19.95 -1.74 7.30
N TYR A 104 19.38 -1.42 6.14
CA TYR A 104 19.72 -0.24 5.37
C TYR A 104 18.50 0.21 4.58
N VAL A 105 18.12 1.46 4.77
CA VAL A 105 17.11 2.14 3.97
C VAL A 105 17.79 3.34 3.37
N ASP A 106 17.75 3.40 2.05
CA ASP A 106 18.18 4.55 1.30
C ASP A 106 16.97 5.11 0.57
N ASN A 107 16.21 5.92 1.31
CA ASN A 107 15.07 6.65 0.74
C ASN A 107 15.50 7.55 -0.42
N ALA A 108 16.75 8.03 -0.44
CA ALA A 108 17.24 8.86 -1.54
C ALA A 108 17.45 8.06 -2.83
N ASN A 109 17.77 6.77 -2.71
CA ASN A 109 17.91 5.85 -3.85
C ASN A 109 16.75 4.85 -3.98
N HIS A 110 15.67 5.04 -3.22
CA HIS A 110 14.44 4.24 -3.20
C HIS A 110 14.65 2.73 -3.07
N PHE A 111 15.53 2.33 -2.16
CA PHE A 111 15.66 0.93 -1.85
C PHE A 111 15.90 0.68 -0.37
N ALA A 112 15.58 -0.53 0.04
CA ALA A 112 15.83 -1.03 1.36
C ALA A 112 16.41 -2.43 1.24
N VAL A 113 17.44 -2.68 2.02
CA VAL A 113 18.07 -3.99 2.12
C VAL A 113 17.77 -4.54 3.49
N GLY A 114 17.33 -5.79 3.51
CA GLY A 114 17.03 -6.49 4.74
C GLY A 114 17.36 -7.96 4.70
N GLN A 115 17.55 -8.53 5.89
CA GLN A 115 17.76 -9.96 6.04
C GLN A 115 16.41 -10.68 6.14
N ASN A 116 16.26 -11.73 5.36
CA ASN A 116 15.10 -12.63 5.38
C ASN A 116 15.06 -13.42 6.69
N GLY A 117 13.85 -13.74 7.13
CA GLY A 117 13.66 -14.51 8.35
C GLY A 117 14.23 -15.93 8.24
N ALA A 118 14.78 -16.47 9.33
CA ALA A 118 15.24 -17.86 9.39
C ALA A 118 14.11 -18.90 9.21
N ALA A 119 12.86 -18.47 9.41
CA ALA A 119 11.67 -19.29 9.22
C ALA A 119 10.97 -19.03 7.88
N ASP A 120 11.51 -18.13 7.05
CA ASP A 120 10.89 -17.80 5.77
C ASP A 120 10.83 -19.07 4.90
N PRO A 121 9.70 -19.32 4.25
CA PRO A 121 9.50 -20.51 3.41
C PRO A 121 10.45 -20.52 2.21
N PHE A 122 10.95 -19.35 1.84
CA PHE A 122 11.87 -19.13 0.75
C PHE A 122 13.06 -18.31 1.26
N ASN A 123 14.26 -18.79 0.96
CA ASN A 123 15.53 -18.08 1.17
C ASN A 123 15.77 -17.64 2.62
N PRO A 124 15.65 -18.56 3.60
CA PRO A 124 15.82 -18.20 5.00
C PRO A 124 17.25 -17.74 5.29
N GLU A 125 17.38 -16.72 6.14
CA GLU A 125 18.64 -16.11 6.57
C GLU A 125 19.47 -15.43 5.46
N LEU A 126 18.97 -15.46 4.23
CA LEU A 126 19.55 -14.74 3.09
C LEU A 126 19.08 -13.30 3.07
N TRP A 127 19.59 -12.50 2.14
CA TRP A 127 19.36 -11.07 2.09
C TRP A 127 18.52 -10.69 0.88
N SER A 128 17.52 -9.86 1.15
CA SER A 128 16.67 -9.28 0.12
C SER A 128 16.93 -7.79 -0.04
N ARG A 129 16.71 -7.31 -1.27
CA ARG A 129 16.66 -5.90 -1.59
C ARG A 129 15.31 -5.61 -2.23
N PHE A 130 14.61 -4.62 -1.68
CA PHE A 130 13.35 -4.10 -2.17
C PHE A 130 13.65 -2.73 -2.73
N ASP A 131 13.56 -2.64 -4.04
CA ASP A 131 13.55 -1.37 -4.73
C ASP A 131 12.09 -0.98 -4.91
N TRP A 132 11.79 0.26 -4.61
CA TRP A 132 10.52 0.84 -5.00
C TRP A 132 10.77 1.99 -5.95
N THR A 133 9.76 2.31 -6.73
CA THR A 133 9.77 3.51 -7.52
C THR A 133 8.32 3.95 -7.64
N PHE A 134 8.09 5.26 -7.73
CA PHE A 134 6.80 5.76 -8.13
C PHE A 134 6.85 6.00 -9.63
N ALA A 135 6.00 5.32 -10.39
CA ALA A 135 5.83 5.54 -11.82
C ALA A 135 4.34 5.73 -12.09
N ASP A 136 3.98 6.83 -12.76
CA ASP A 136 2.58 7.18 -13.08
C ASP A 136 1.63 7.33 -11.86
N GLY A 137 2.08 7.99 -10.78
CA GLY A 137 1.26 8.32 -9.59
C GLY A 137 0.90 7.11 -8.71
N GLN A 138 1.53 5.99 -9.02
CA GLN A 138 1.27 4.66 -8.55
C GLN A 138 2.58 4.18 -7.94
N LEU A 139 2.54 3.58 -6.74
CA LEU A 139 3.74 2.94 -6.20
C LEU A 139 4.04 1.70 -7.05
N TRP A 140 5.30 1.38 -7.24
CA TRP A 140 5.78 0.13 -7.83
C TRP A 140 6.86 -0.43 -6.94
N TYR A 141 6.98 -1.76 -6.94
CA TYR A 141 8.05 -2.43 -6.25
C TYR A 141 8.69 -3.54 -7.08
N CYS A 142 9.95 -3.78 -6.79
CA CYS A 142 10.71 -4.92 -7.24
C CYS A 142 11.50 -5.48 -6.06
N GLN A 143 11.50 -6.80 -5.93
CA GLN A 143 12.46 -7.49 -5.07
C GLN A 143 13.68 -7.87 -5.91
N SER A 144 14.69 -6.99 -5.99
CA SER A 144 15.84 -7.13 -6.89
C SER A 144 16.84 -8.21 -6.44
N ALA A 145 16.82 -8.51 -5.15
CA ALA A 145 17.45 -9.68 -4.56
C ALA A 145 16.46 -10.31 -3.59
N TYR A 146 16.39 -11.63 -3.61
CA TYR A 146 15.52 -12.40 -2.72
C TYR A 146 16.29 -13.49 -1.94
N ASP A 147 17.54 -13.76 -2.30
CA ASP A 147 18.37 -14.88 -1.81
C ASP A 147 19.87 -14.55 -1.75
N ALA A 148 20.26 -13.28 -1.61
CA ALA A 148 21.67 -12.92 -1.58
C ALA A 148 22.36 -13.48 -0.32
N ALA A 149 23.58 -14.00 -0.47
CA ALA A 149 24.31 -14.62 0.65
C ALA A 149 24.74 -13.60 1.71
N THR A 150 24.92 -12.33 1.34
CA THR A 150 25.33 -11.26 2.24
C THR A 150 24.55 -9.97 1.99
N GLU A 151 24.49 -9.09 3.00
CA GLU A 151 23.90 -7.75 2.85
C GLU A 151 24.61 -6.92 1.76
N ALA A 152 25.93 -7.08 1.63
CA ALA A 152 26.70 -6.39 0.60
C ALA A 152 26.29 -6.86 -0.81
N ASP A 153 26.04 -8.15 -0.99
CA ASP A 153 25.56 -8.70 -2.25
C ASP A 153 24.12 -8.25 -2.56
N ALA A 154 23.23 -8.22 -1.56
CA ALA A 154 21.89 -7.66 -1.72
C ALA A 154 21.93 -6.16 -2.07
N ARG A 155 22.83 -5.38 -1.45
CA ARG A 155 23.07 -3.98 -1.81
C ARG A 155 23.63 -3.82 -3.22
N ALA A 156 24.45 -4.75 -3.70
CA ALA A 156 25.01 -4.73 -5.05
C ALA A 156 24.00 -5.15 -6.12
N ALA A 157 23.00 -5.95 -5.75
CA ALA A 157 21.86 -6.20 -6.61
C ALA A 157 21.17 -4.89 -6.95
N SER A 158 20.59 -4.82 -8.14
CA SER A 158 19.87 -3.63 -8.58
C SER A 158 18.72 -4.05 -9.47
N ALA A 159 17.63 -3.32 -9.38
CA ALA A 159 16.58 -3.35 -10.36
C ALA A 159 16.72 -2.15 -11.29
N ASP A 160 16.53 -2.38 -12.58
CA ASP A 160 16.46 -1.29 -13.55
C ASP A 160 15.05 -0.68 -13.50
N ALA A 161 14.90 0.42 -12.76
CA ALA A 161 13.63 1.14 -12.62
C ALA A 161 13.26 1.97 -13.86
N SER A 162 14.02 1.85 -14.96
CA SER A 162 13.79 2.66 -16.18
C SER A 162 12.49 2.34 -16.90
N ALA A 163 11.90 1.15 -16.70
CA ALA A 163 10.65 0.74 -17.35
C ALA A 163 9.81 -0.26 -16.52
N PRO A 164 9.31 0.12 -15.32
CA PRO A 164 8.77 -0.82 -14.33
C PRO A 164 7.54 -1.59 -14.83
N ALA A 165 6.69 -1.00 -15.67
CA ALA A 165 5.53 -1.70 -16.22
C ALA A 165 5.87 -2.82 -17.23
N THR A 166 7.13 -2.94 -17.71
CA THR A 166 7.49 -3.87 -18.79
C THR A 166 8.74 -4.71 -18.55
N ALA A 167 9.70 -4.24 -17.75
CA ALA A 167 10.97 -4.93 -17.52
C ALA A 167 11.70 -4.36 -16.29
N GLY A 168 12.90 -4.89 -16.03
CA GLY A 168 13.88 -4.31 -15.12
C GLY A 168 13.93 -4.90 -13.71
N CYS A 169 12.94 -5.70 -13.33
CA CYS A 169 12.97 -6.51 -12.11
C CYS A 169 13.53 -7.91 -12.45
N GLY A 170 14.85 -8.02 -12.64
CA GLY A 170 15.50 -9.30 -12.96
C GLY A 170 15.10 -9.90 -14.31
N GLY A 171 14.77 -9.05 -15.29
CA GLY A 171 14.26 -9.48 -16.60
C GLY A 171 12.73 -9.57 -16.69
N PHE A 172 12.01 -9.33 -15.59
CA PHE A 172 10.54 -9.18 -15.54
C PHE A 172 10.13 -7.74 -15.31
N GLN A 173 8.85 -7.44 -15.54
CA GLN A 173 8.23 -6.20 -15.08
C GLN A 173 8.19 -6.13 -13.54
N TRP A 174 8.17 -4.91 -13.03
CA TRP A 174 7.92 -4.59 -11.63
C TRP A 174 6.43 -4.73 -11.31
N SER A 175 6.12 -4.83 -10.03
CA SER A 175 4.76 -4.97 -9.53
C SER A 175 4.17 -3.62 -9.13
N ALA A 176 3.04 -3.23 -9.73
CA ALA A 176 2.35 -1.98 -9.42
C ALA A 176 1.67 -2.06 -8.05
N LEU A 177 2.23 -1.38 -7.06
CA LEU A 177 1.67 -1.20 -5.72
C LEU A 177 0.66 -0.07 -5.67
N ARG A 178 -0.62 -0.42 -5.80
CA ARG A 178 -1.65 0.60 -5.83
C ARG A 178 -1.79 1.10 -4.40
N PRO A 179 -1.64 2.41 -4.10
CA PRO A 179 -2.56 2.95 -3.11
C PRO A 179 -3.90 2.65 -3.71
N ALA A 180 -4.90 2.42 -2.90
CA ALA A 180 -6.17 2.19 -3.53
C ALA A 180 -6.70 3.41 -4.38
N THR A 181 -6.13 4.68 -4.33
CA THR A 181 -6.24 5.92 -5.26
C THR A 181 -5.71 7.28 -4.59
N PRO A 182 -5.31 8.43 -5.28
CA PRO A 182 -4.88 9.77 -4.69
C PRO A 182 -5.84 11.04 -4.87
N PRO A 183 -5.65 12.23 -4.21
CA PRO A 183 -6.64 13.38 -4.09
C PRO A 183 -6.51 14.61 -5.04
N SER A 184 -7.59 15.40 -5.26
CA SER A 184 -7.62 16.62 -6.13
C SER A 184 -7.07 17.91 -5.53
N ILE A 185 -6.91 17.97 -4.21
CA ILE A 185 -6.50 19.20 -3.50
C ILE A 185 -5.02 19.27 -3.17
N VAL A 186 -4.21 18.43 -3.82
CA VAL A 186 -2.75 18.50 -3.77
C VAL A 186 -2.28 19.96 -3.88
N GLY A 187 -1.43 20.39 -2.94
CA GLY A 187 -0.94 21.76 -2.88
C GLY A 187 -0.34 22.13 -1.53
N ALA A 188 0.32 23.29 -1.51
CA ALA A 188 0.84 23.90 -0.29
C ALA A 188 -0.03 25.08 0.10
N TYR A 189 -0.45 25.11 1.36
CA TYR A 189 -1.42 26.07 1.86
C TYR A 189 -1.02 26.55 3.26
N ASP A 190 -1.57 27.69 3.63
CA ASP A 190 -1.70 28.15 5.00
C ASP A 190 -3.16 28.06 5.41
N ASP A 191 -3.42 27.48 6.58
CA ASP A 191 -4.78 27.29 7.09
C ASP A 191 -5.16 28.28 8.21
N GLY A 192 -4.32 29.29 8.45
CA GLY A 192 -4.43 30.25 9.55
C GLY A 192 -3.83 29.77 10.87
N PHE A 193 -3.43 28.50 10.99
CA PHE A 193 -2.80 27.90 12.16
C PHE A 193 -1.41 27.34 11.87
N GLY A 194 -1.17 26.90 10.63
CA GLY A 194 0.12 26.44 10.17
C GLY A 194 0.13 26.06 8.69
N ALA A 195 1.29 25.58 8.25
CA ALA A 195 1.46 25.07 6.90
C ALA A 195 0.73 23.73 6.72
N GLN A 196 0.14 23.56 5.54
CA GLN A 196 -0.45 22.32 5.06
C GLN A 196 0.23 22.00 3.72
N THR A 197 0.74 20.79 3.53
CA THR A 197 1.34 20.34 2.28
C THR A 197 0.73 19.00 1.92
N ILE A 198 -0.12 18.97 0.91
CA ILE A 198 -0.80 17.77 0.43
C ILE A 198 -0.12 17.34 -0.86
N ASP A 199 0.33 16.10 -0.93
CA ASP A 199 0.88 15.47 -2.12
C ASP A 199 0.00 14.28 -2.57
N ALA A 200 0.47 13.42 -3.49
CA ALA A 200 -0.34 12.32 -4.02
C ALA A 200 -0.53 11.17 -3.03
N LEU A 201 0.37 11.04 -2.07
CA LEU A 201 0.43 9.96 -1.11
C LEU A 201 0.49 10.45 0.30
N THR A 202 0.70 11.72 0.57
CA THR A 202 0.78 12.22 1.92
C THR A 202 0.07 13.55 2.09
N TRP A 203 -0.53 13.74 3.25
CA TRP A 203 -0.78 15.05 3.79
C TRP A 203 0.36 15.37 4.75
N VAL A 204 0.85 16.59 4.82
CA VAL A 204 1.81 17.05 5.83
C VAL A 204 1.26 18.30 6.48
N GLN A 205 1.22 18.33 7.82
CA GLN A 205 0.73 19.45 8.60
C GLN A 205 1.86 19.98 9.50
N GLY A 206 2.09 21.29 9.49
CA GLY A 206 3.19 21.93 10.20
C GLY A 206 4.52 21.90 9.45
N GLU A 207 5.59 22.34 10.11
CA GLU A 207 6.95 22.40 9.56
C GLU A 207 8.01 21.95 10.58
N GLY A 208 9.16 21.50 10.07
CA GLY A 208 10.31 21.08 10.88
C GLY A 208 10.05 19.82 11.70
N ASP A 209 10.69 19.69 12.86
CA ASP A 209 10.58 18.52 13.74
C ASP A 209 9.18 18.35 14.36
N MET A 210 8.30 19.34 14.17
CA MET A 210 6.91 19.33 14.61
C MET A 210 5.93 19.10 13.44
N ALA A 211 6.42 18.73 12.26
CA ALA A 211 5.56 18.35 11.14
C ALA A 211 4.99 16.95 11.33
N SER A 212 3.68 16.81 11.11
CA SER A 212 3.00 15.53 11.01
C SER A 212 2.82 15.17 9.53
N VAL A 213 3.31 14.02 9.08
CA VAL A 213 3.16 13.45 7.73
C VAL A 213 2.08 12.35 7.74
N PHE A 214 1.29 12.18 6.70
CA PHE A 214 0.09 11.34 6.70
C PHE A 214 -0.06 10.61 5.37
N ILE A 215 0.31 9.35 5.26
CA ILE A 215 0.36 8.61 4.00
C ILE A 215 -1.00 8.06 3.54
N PHE A 216 -1.59 8.62 2.49
CA PHE A 216 -2.77 8.13 1.80
C PHE A 216 -2.68 6.66 1.43
N THR A 217 -3.72 5.94 1.84
CA THR A 217 -3.95 4.56 1.43
C THR A 217 -5.17 4.44 0.56
N GLU A 218 -6.03 5.44 0.61
CA GLU A 218 -7.25 5.50 -0.16
C GLU A 218 -7.61 6.95 -0.38
N VAL A 219 -8.09 7.22 -1.58
CA VAL A 219 -8.68 8.50 -1.89
C VAL A 219 -9.93 8.29 -2.72
N ASP A 220 -10.98 9.00 -2.30
CA ASP A 220 -12.24 9.10 -3.00
C ASP A 220 -12.45 10.57 -3.37
N ASP A 221 -11.84 10.93 -4.49
CA ASP A 221 -11.73 12.32 -4.91
C ASP A 221 -13.08 12.93 -5.28
N ALA A 222 -13.95 12.13 -5.91
CA ALA A 222 -15.29 12.57 -6.29
C ALA A 222 -16.15 12.91 -5.06
N ALA A 223 -15.91 12.22 -3.94
CA ALA A 223 -16.54 12.50 -2.66
C ALA A 223 -15.78 13.57 -1.83
N GLY A 224 -14.62 14.03 -2.31
CA GLY A 224 -13.83 15.05 -1.66
C GLY A 224 -13.16 14.59 -0.37
N PHE A 225 -12.67 13.35 -0.30
CA PHE A 225 -11.92 12.92 0.88
C PHE A 225 -10.78 11.92 0.61
N ALA A 226 -9.82 11.91 1.52
CA ALA A 226 -8.69 10.99 1.55
C ALA A 226 -8.61 10.34 2.93
N VAL A 227 -8.19 9.09 2.95
CA VAL A 227 -7.84 8.36 4.17
C VAL A 227 -6.34 8.13 4.15
N ALA A 228 -5.69 8.54 5.21
CA ALA A 228 -4.24 8.55 5.32
C ALA A 228 -3.78 7.93 6.64
N ARG A 229 -2.61 7.33 6.62
CA ARG A 229 -1.88 6.86 7.79
C ARG A 229 -0.87 7.89 8.24
N ASN A 230 -1.09 8.47 9.40
CA ASN A 230 -0.12 9.34 10.07
C ASN A 230 1.21 8.58 10.21
N THR A 231 2.34 9.15 9.78
CA THR A 231 3.63 8.47 9.90
C THR A 231 4.05 8.37 11.35
N ASP A 232 4.85 7.36 11.66
CA ASP A 232 5.33 7.14 13.03
C ASP A 232 6.29 8.23 13.51
N ALA A 233 6.81 9.04 12.58
CA ALA A 233 7.64 10.20 12.88
C ALA A 233 6.83 11.44 13.31
N ASN A 234 5.50 11.39 13.25
CA ASN A 234 4.67 12.53 13.57
C ASN A 234 4.75 12.88 15.07
N PRO A 235 4.83 14.17 15.43
CA PRO A 235 4.78 14.61 16.82
C PRO A 235 3.42 14.39 17.47
N PHE A 236 2.35 14.33 16.67
CA PHE A 236 0.97 14.19 17.12
C PHE A 236 0.30 13.04 16.37
N ASN A 237 -0.39 12.20 17.14
CA ASN A 237 -1.11 11.03 16.65
C ASN A 237 -0.27 10.17 15.67
N PRO A 238 1.02 9.86 15.95
CA PRO A 238 1.83 9.03 15.07
C PRO A 238 1.20 7.66 14.88
N GLY A 239 1.20 7.18 13.64
CA GLY A 239 0.59 5.89 13.30
C GLY A 239 -0.94 5.86 13.31
N ALA A 240 -1.62 6.92 13.79
CA ALA A 240 -3.07 7.03 13.73
C ALA A 240 -3.55 7.23 12.29
N TRP A 241 -4.86 7.21 12.10
CA TRP A 241 -5.46 7.44 10.80
C TRP A 241 -6.13 8.79 10.77
N SER A 242 -6.01 9.43 9.62
CA SER A 242 -6.68 10.68 9.36
C SER A 242 -7.60 10.52 8.18
N ARG A 243 -8.77 11.12 8.30
CA ARG A 243 -9.55 11.49 7.15
C ARG A 243 -9.43 12.97 6.96
N PHE A 244 -9.19 13.31 5.72
CA PHE A 244 -9.21 14.68 5.28
C PHE A 244 -10.35 14.81 4.30
N ASP A 245 -11.29 15.69 4.61
CA ASP A 245 -12.36 16.12 3.73
C ASP A 245 -12.01 17.49 3.17
N TRP A 246 -12.48 17.75 1.95
CA TRP A 246 -12.34 19.05 1.32
C TRP A 246 -13.55 19.42 0.46
N ALA A 247 -13.75 20.73 0.32
CA ALA A 247 -14.79 21.27 -0.53
C ALA A 247 -14.48 22.70 -0.97
N GLU A 248 -15.02 23.10 -2.12
CA GLU A 248 -15.00 24.48 -2.58
C GLU A 248 -16.35 25.16 -2.35
N VAL A 249 -16.33 26.25 -1.59
CA VAL A 249 -17.53 27.03 -1.30
C VAL A 249 -17.21 28.51 -1.47
N GLY A 250 -18.03 29.24 -2.22
CA GLY A 250 -17.85 30.67 -2.45
C GLY A 250 -16.56 31.05 -3.19
N GLY A 251 -15.95 30.11 -3.91
CA GLY A 251 -14.66 30.30 -4.58
C GLY A 251 -13.45 30.17 -3.63
N GLN A 252 -13.63 29.54 -2.47
CA GLN A 252 -12.58 29.27 -1.49
C GLN A 252 -12.51 27.77 -1.21
N LEU A 253 -11.28 27.24 -1.08
CA LEU A 253 -11.03 25.86 -0.70
C LEU A 253 -11.02 25.73 0.81
N TRP A 254 -11.73 24.73 1.30
CA TRP A 254 -11.82 24.40 2.71
C TRP A 254 -11.39 22.96 2.92
N PHE A 255 -10.74 22.70 4.04
CA PHE A 255 -10.51 21.34 4.49
C PHE A 255 -10.96 21.16 5.93
N CYS A 256 -11.33 19.93 6.23
CA CYS A 256 -11.57 19.45 7.56
C CYS A 256 -10.74 18.18 7.73
N GLN A 257 -9.87 18.16 8.73
CA GLN A 257 -9.37 16.89 9.23
C GLN A 257 -10.44 16.31 10.16
N SER A 258 -11.45 15.74 9.52
CA SER A 258 -12.68 15.26 10.13
C SER A 258 -12.45 14.11 11.10
N ALA A 259 -11.35 13.38 10.89
CA ALA A 259 -10.69 12.59 11.89
C ALA A 259 -9.19 12.84 11.83
N TYR A 260 -8.56 13.07 12.99
CA TYR A 260 -7.12 13.34 13.11
C TYR A 260 -6.39 12.29 13.96
N ASP A 261 -7.16 11.54 14.73
CA ASP A 261 -6.75 10.48 15.64
C ASP A 261 -7.64 9.25 15.47
N ALA A 262 -8.22 9.05 14.28
CA ALA A 262 -9.06 7.89 14.05
C ALA A 262 -8.22 6.63 14.30
N PRO A 263 -8.81 5.67 15.03
CA PRO A 263 -8.10 4.45 15.34
C PRO A 263 -7.78 3.60 14.09
N ASP A 264 -8.43 3.82 12.94
CA ASP A 264 -8.25 3.04 11.71
C ASP A 264 -8.75 3.76 10.43
N ALA A 265 -8.40 3.22 9.25
CA ALA A 265 -8.74 3.74 7.93
C ALA A 265 -10.25 3.83 7.65
N ALA A 266 -11.05 2.90 8.16
CA ALA A 266 -12.50 2.87 7.91
C ALA A 266 -13.27 3.85 8.83
N THR A 267 -12.83 4.02 10.08
CA THR A 267 -13.35 5.01 11.03
C THR A 267 -12.98 6.42 10.55
N ALA A 268 -11.74 6.59 10.08
CA ALA A 268 -11.36 7.78 9.33
C ALA A 268 -12.35 7.96 8.16
N ARG A 269 -12.51 6.96 7.29
CA ARG A 269 -13.49 6.97 6.18
C ARG A 269 -14.95 7.21 6.61
N ALA A 270 -15.36 7.07 7.86
CA ALA A 270 -16.73 7.32 8.30
C ALA A 270 -16.94 8.72 8.89
N ALA A 271 -15.86 9.39 9.30
CA ALA A 271 -15.89 10.73 9.86
C ALA A 271 -16.14 11.76 8.74
N MET A 272 -17.36 11.80 8.22
CA MET A 272 -17.70 12.74 7.16
C MET A 272 -17.88 14.14 7.73
N ALA A 273 -17.29 15.13 7.09
CA ALA A 273 -17.58 16.51 7.38
C ALA A 273 -18.75 17.02 6.52
N ASP A 274 -19.52 17.99 7.04
CA ASP A 274 -20.57 18.69 6.28
C ASP A 274 -20.01 19.95 5.65
N SER A 275 -19.91 19.96 4.33
CA SER A 275 -19.32 21.05 3.54
C SER A 275 -20.33 22.10 3.07
N THR A 276 -21.57 22.07 3.56
CA THR A 276 -22.63 22.98 3.09
C THR A 276 -22.34 24.45 3.41
N ASP A 277 -21.80 24.73 4.62
CA ASP A 277 -21.38 26.07 5.06
C ASP A 277 -20.09 26.00 5.91
N PRO A 278 -18.94 25.74 5.27
CA PRO A 278 -17.68 25.44 5.96
C PRO A 278 -17.16 26.61 6.80
N ALA A 279 -17.57 27.84 6.48
CA ALA A 279 -17.16 29.04 7.21
C ALA A 279 -17.79 29.15 8.61
N THR A 280 -18.90 28.45 8.87
CA THR A 280 -19.65 28.56 10.13
C THR A 280 -19.68 27.25 10.94
N GLY A 281 -19.46 26.10 10.31
CA GLY A 281 -19.46 24.82 11.00
C GLY A 281 -19.23 23.63 10.06
N GLY A 282 -19.54 22.42 10.55
CA GLY A 282 -19.52 21.19 9.75
C GLY A 282 -18.26 20.34 9.90
N CYS A 283 -17.23 20.84 10.60
CA CYS A 283 -16.04 20.08 11.00
C CYS A 283 -16.11 19.81 12.51
N SER A 284 -16.99 18.89 12.94
CA SER A 284 -17.20 18.53 14.36
C SER A 284 -17.59 19.72 15.26
N ASP A 285 -18.67 20.43 14.91
CA ASP A 285 -19.14 21.69 15.53
C ASP A 285 -18.21 22.90 15.38
N PHE A 286 -17.06 22.74 14.71
CA PHE A 286 -16.17 23.83 14.34
C PHE A 286 -16.29 24.18 12.85
N PRO A 287 -15.98 25.43 12.47
CA PRO A 287 -15.72 25.78 11.09
C PRO A 287 -14.60 24.94 10.50
N TRP A 288 -14.66 24.72 9.19
CA TRP A 288 -13.55 24.15 8.44
C TRP A 288 -12.42 25.17 8.37
N SER A 289 -11.22 24.69 8.09
CA SER A 289 -10.08 25.56 7.86
C SER A 289 -10.01 25.93 6.38
N MET A 290 -9.91 27.23 6.09
CA MET A 290 -9.72 27.71 4.73
C MET A 290 -8.27 27.46 4.31
N LEU A 291 -8.06 26.70 3.24
CA LEU A 291 -6.75 26.51 2.65
C LEU A 291 -6.44 27.72 1.76
N THR A 292 -5.65 28.65 2.29
CA THR A 292 -5.16 29.79 1.50
C THR A 292 -3.86 29.38 0.81
N PRO A 293 -3.77 29.49 -0.51
CA PRO A 293 -2.52 29.20 -1.21
C PRO A 293 -1.36 30.04 -0.67
N ARG A 294 -0.18 29.43 -0.49
CA ARG A 294 1.04 30.08 -0.02
C ARG A 294 2.16 30.08 -1.06
#